data_AF-A0A943AHP3-F1
#
_entry.id   AF-A0A943AHP3-F1
#
_cell.length_a   1.000
_cell.length_b   1.000
_cell.length_c   1.000
_cell.angle_alpha   90.00
_cell.angle_beta   90.00
_cell.angle_gamma   90.00
#
_symmetry.space_group_name_H-M   'P 1'
#
loop_
_entity.id
_entity.type
_entity.pdbx_description
1 polymer ?
#
loop_
_entity_poly.entity_id
_entity_poly.type
_entity_poly.pdbx_seq_one_letter_code
_entity_poly.pdbx_strand_id
1 'polypeptide(L)'
;MKKANKIRMRETIVSYCFLAPVLIFFVVFVLAPMVMGFITSFFNYTMTDFEFVGLDNYVRMFQDKVFLKSLRNTLIIVVGSVPIVVIFALYVASQTYERSAFTRSFFRCVFFLPVVTGTVAVTVVWKWIYDPLSGILNYILKTTNVIDQNISWLGDKRYALIAIIAILLTTAIGQPIILYIAAMGNIDKSLVEAARVDGATEFQVFWKIKWPSLLPTTLYIVVITTINSFQCFSLIQLLTNGGPNYSTTTIMYYLYEKAFKLSEYGYANTMGVFLAALIGLISFAQFKLLGNDVEY
;
A
#
# COMPACT_ATOMS: atom_id res chain seq x y z
N MET A 1 44.08 5.15 -21.67
CA MET A 1 43.57 4.06 -20.80
C MET A 1 44.00 4.34 -19.36
N LYS A 2 43.11 4.88 -18.51
CA LYS A 2 43.42 5.19 -17.10
C LYS A 2 43.66 3.86 -16.36
N LYS A 3 44.89 3.64 -15.86
CA LYS A 3 45.24 2.45 -15.06
C LYS A 3 44.24 2.31 -13.92
N ALA A 4 43.45 1.23 -13.93
CA ALA A 4 42.54 0.90 -12.84
C ALA A 4 43.36 0.84 -11.54
N ASN A 5 43.03 1.72 -10.60
CA ASN A 5 43.78 1.84 -9.35
C ASN A 5 43.58 0.54 -8.55
N LYS A 6 44.64 -0.25 -8.38
CA LYS A 6 44.60 -1.62 -7.82
C LYS A 6 43.95 -1.67 -6.43
N ILE A 7 44.03 -0.56 -5.68
CA ILE A 7 43.38 -0.35 -4.38
C ILE A 7 41.86 -0.22 -4.54
N ARG A 8 41.37 0.64 -5.45
CA ARG A 8 39.93 0.77 -5.75
C ARG A 8 39.32 -0.55 -6.21
N MET A 9 40.04 -1.32 -7.04
CA MET A 9 39.55 -2.62 -7.51
C MET A 9 39.42 -3.63 -6.36
N ARG A 10 40.36 -3.62 -5.41
CA ARG A 10 40.29 -4.46 -4.20
C ARG A 10 39.14 -4.03 -3.29
N GLU A 11 38.95 -2.73 -3.08
CA GLU A 11 37.82 -2.19 -2.32
C GLU A 11 36.48 -2.59 -2.94
N THR A 12 36.33 -2.43 -4.26
CA THR A 12 35.12 -2.84 -5.00
C THR A 12 34.85 -4.34 -4.87
N ILE A 13 35.86 -5.20 -5.01
CA ILE A 13 35.70 -6.65 -4.84
C ILE A 13 35.27 -6.99 -3.42
N VAL A 14 35.91 -6.40 -2.40
CA VAL A 14 35.54 -6.62 -1.00
C VAL A 14 34.11 -6.15 -0.74
N SER A 15 33.71 -4.98 -1.22
CA SER A 15 32.33 -4.48 -1.14
C SER A 15 31.33 -5.45 -1.79
N TYR A 16 31.63 -5.97 -2.99
CA TYR A 16 30.77 -6.96 -3.64
C TYR A 16 30.74 -8.30 -2.90
N CYS A 17 31.84 -8.75 -2.28
CA CYS A 17 31.84 -9.95 -1.45
C CYS A 17 30.93 -9.79 -0.22
N PHE A 18 30.90 -8.61 0.41
CA PHE A 18 29.96 -8.31 1.50
C PHE A 18 28.51 -8.24 1.02
N LEU A 19 28.26 -7.76 -0.21
CA LEU A 19 26.92 -7.72 -0.81
C LEU A 19 26.46 -9.08 -1.37
N ALA A 20 27.39 -9.98 -1.70
CA ALA A 20 27.12 -11.22 -2.41
C ALA A 20 26.04 -12.09 -1.73
N PRO A 21 26.03 -12.32 -0.40
CA PRO A 21 24.99 -13.14 0.23
C PRO A 21 23.58 -12.58 0.01
N VAL A 22 23.41 -11.27 0.13
CA VAL A 22 22.11 -10.59 -0.08
C VAL A 22 21.73 -10.59 -1.56
N LEU A 23 22.69 -10.35 -2.46
CA LEU A 23 22.44 -10.39 -3.90
C LEU A 23 22.06 -11.79 -4.39
N ILE A 24 22.72 -12.84 -3.91
CA ILE A 24 22.38 -14.22 -4.25
C ILE A 24 20.96 -14.52 -3.79
N PHE A 25 20.62 -14.16 -2.54
CA PHE A 25 19.27 -14.37 -2.02
C PHE A 25 18.22 -13.62 -2.85
N PHE A 26 18.48 -12.35 -3.17
CA PHE A 26 17.61 -11.54 -4.03
C PHE A 26 17.42 -12.15 -5.42
N VAL A 27 18.50 -12.57 -6.08
CA VAL A 27 18.42 -13.15 -7.42
C VAL A 27 17.65 -14.47 -7.41
N VAL A 28 17.91 -15.35 -6.45
CA VAL A 28 17.31 -16.69 -6.38
C VAL A 28 15.84 -16.64 -5.95
N PHE A 29 15.50 -15.82 -4.95
CA PHE A 29 14.17 -15.84 -4.35
C PHE A 29 13.23 -14.71 -4.80
N VAL A 30 13.76 -13.65 -5.42
CA VAL A 30 12.95 -12.53 -5.92
C VAL A 30 13.01 -12.44 -7.44
N LEU A 31 14.22 -12.30 -8.01
CA LEU A 31 14.36 -12.03 -9.44
C LEU A 31 14.02 -13.26 -10.30
N ALA A 32 14.51 -14.46 -9.93
CA ALA A 32 14.26 -15.66 -10.71
C ALA A 32 12.76 -16.05 -10.76
N PRO A 33 12.00 -16.09 -9.64
CA PRO A 33 10.55 -16.33 -9.68
C PRO A 33 9.79 -15.25 -10.44
N MET A 34 10.22 -13.98 -10.35
CA MET A 34 9.62 -12.89 -11.11
C MET A 34 9.79 -13.09 -12.62
N VAL A 35 10.99 -13.44 -13.08
CA VAL A 35 11.27 -13.73 -14.49
C VAL A 35 10.51 -14.99 -14.95
N MET A 36 10.45 -16.03 -14.12
CA MET A 36 9.66 -17.23 -14.42
C MET A 36 8.16 -16.91 -14.54
N GLY A 37 7.61 -16.11 -13.63
CA GLY A 37 6.22 -15.63 -13.70
C GLY A 37 5.96 -14.83 -14.98
N PHE A 38 6.89 -13.96 -15.36
CA PHE A 38 6.82 -13.25 -16.62
C PHE A 38 6.81 -14.19 -17.84
N ILE A 39 7.73 -15.15 -17.90
CA ILE A 39 7.80 -16.12 -19.01
C ILE A 39 6.52 -16.96 -19.07
N THR A 40 6.12 -17.55 -17.96
CA THR A 40 4.94 -18.43 -17.88
C THR A 40 3.61 -17.70 -18.10
N SER A 41 3.58 -16.36 -18.04
CA SER A 41 2.41 -15.58 -18.45
C SER A 41 2.05 -15.76 -19.94
N PHE A 42 3.03 -16.09 -20.79
CA PHE A 42 2.81 -16.37 -22.21
C PHE A 42 2.45 -17.84 -22.50
N PHE A 43 2.34 -18.66 -21.46
CA PHE A 43 2.01 -20.08 -21.57
C PHE A 43 0.63 -20.35 -20.95
N ASN A 44 -0.11 -21.29 -21.52
CA ASN A 44 -1.20 -21.94 -20.83
C ASN A 44 -0.58 -22.98 -19.89
N TYR A 45 -0.28 -22.53 -18.68
CA TYR A 45 0.30 -23.35 -17.64
C TYR A 45 -0.79 -23.77 -16.65
N THR A 46 -1.09 -25.07 -16.62
CA THR A 46 -2.01 -25.71 -15.68
C THR A 46 -1.30 -26.88 -14.96
N MET A 47 -2.05 -27.69 -14.21
CA MET A 47 -1.51 -28.93 -13.63
C MET A 47 -1.05 -29.95 -14.66
N THR A 48 -1.74 -29.99 -15.79
CA THR A 48 -1.61 -31.05 -16.80
C THR A 48 -0.87 -30.55 -18.04
N ASP A 49 -1.03 -29.27 -18.37
CA ASP A 49 -0.63 -28.73 -19.66
C ASP A 49 0.35 -27.57 -19.48
N PHE A 50 1.32 -27.52 -20.38
CA PHE A 50 2.29 -26.44 -20.49
C PHE A 50 2.53 -26.12 -21.96
N GLU A 51 1.66 -25.27 -22.51
CA GLU A 51 1.67 -24.93 -23.93
C GLU A 51 1.92 -23.44 -24.13
N PHE A 52 2.71 -23.06 -25.14
CA PHE A 52 2.94 -21.66 -25.46
C PHE A 52 1.73 -21.10 -26.22
N VAL A 53 1.06 -20.09 -25.65
CA VAL A 53 -0.13 -19.44 -26.22
C VAL A 53 0.09 -17.98 -26.60
N GLY A 54 1.32 -17.48 -26.47
CA GLY A 54 1.67 -16.11 -26.78
C GLY A 54 0.90 -15.10 -25.94
N LEU A 55 0.15 -14.20 -26.58
CA LEU A 55 -0.60 -13.12 -25.90
C LEU A 55 -2.06 -13.48 -25.57
N ASP A 56 -2.50 -14.72 -25.82
CA ASP A 56 -3.91 -15.08 -25.68
C ASP A 56 -4.43 -14.90 -24.25
N ASN A 57 -3.61 -15.21 -23.24
CA ASN A 57 -3.93 -14.94 -21.83
C ASN A 57 -4.20 -13.46 -21.55
N TYR A 58 -3.47 -12.54 -22.20
CA TYR A 58 -3.65 -11.10 -22.04
C TYR A 58 -4.96 -10.64 -22.69
N VAL A 59 -5.28 -11.16 -23.88
CA VAL A 59 -6.56 -10.87 -24.56
C VAL A 59 -7.73 -11.37 -23.70
N ARG A 60 -7.65 -12.61 -23.20
CA ARG A 60 -8.62 -13.19 -22.26
C ARG A 60 -8.79 -12.32 -21.02
N MET A 61 -7.70 -11.84 -20.44
CA MET A 61 -7.73 -10.99 -19.24
C MET A 61 -8.50 -9.69 -19.45
N PHE A 62 -8.30 -9.00 -20.58
CA PHE A 62 -9.02 -7.75 -20.86
C PHE A 62 -10.49 -7.96 -21.24
N GLN A 63 -10.88 -9.15 -21.68
CA GLN A 63 -12.28 -9.51 -21.96
C GLN A 63 -13.01 -10.08 -20.73
N ASP A 64 -12.27 -10.47 -19.69
CA ASP A 64 -12.81 -11.04 -18.47
C ASP A 64 -13.51 -9.98 -17.61
N LYS A 65 -14.84 -10.10 -17.53
CA LYS A 65 -15.68 -9.20 -16.73
C LYS A 65 -15.35 -9.23 -15.25
N VAL A 66 -14.88 -10.38 -14.73
CA VAL A 66 -14.48 -10.51 -13.33
C VAL A 66 -13.18 -9.74 -13.12
N PHE A 67 -12.18 -9.92 -13.98
CA PHE A 67 -10.93 -9.17 -13.92
C PHE A 67 -11.15 -7.65 -13.98
N LEU A 68 -11.94 -7.16 -14.94
CA LEU A 68 -12.25 -5.72 -15.06
C LEU A 68 -12.94 -5.17 -13.81
N LYS A 69 -13.82 -5.97 -13.21
CA LYS A 69 -14.47 -5.61 -11.95
C LYS A 69 -13.47 -5.59 -10.79
N SER A 70 -12.57 -6.56 -10.71
CA SER A 70 -11.51 -6.62 -9.71
C SER A 70 -10.55 -5.44 -9.83
N LEU A 71 -10.18 -5.06 -11.06
CA LEU A 71 -9.38 -3.88 -11.36
C LEU A 71 -10.08 -2.61 -10.85
N ARG A 72 -11.37 -2.44 -11.17
CA ARG A 72 -12.15 -1.29 -10.68
C ARG A 72 -12.19 -1.25 -9.15
N ASN A 73 -12.45 -2.37 -8.49
CA ASN A 73 -12.50 -2.44 -7.02
C ASN A 73 -11.14 -2.10 -6.40
N THR A 74 -10.05 -2.64 -6.95
CA THR A 74 -8.69 -2.33 -6.51
C THR A 74 -8.37 -0.84 -6.69
N LEU A 75 -8.72 -0.24 -7.82
CA LEU A 75 -8.53 1.19 -8.04
C LEU A 75 -9.36 2.05 -7.08
N ILE A 76 -10.61 1.67 -6.79
CA ILE A 76 -11.44 2.35 -5.79
C ILE A 76 -10.79 2.29 -4.41
N ILE A 77 -10.26 1.12 -4.02
CA ILE A 77 -9.55 0.97 -2.74
C ILE A 77 -8.32 1.86 -2.70
N VAL A 78 -7.48 1.84 -3.74
CA VAL A 78 -6.23 2.62 -3.79
C VAL A 78 -6.51 4.13 -3.78
N VAL A 79 -7.39 4.61 -4.65
CA VAL A 79 -7.73 6.04 -4.76
C VAL A 79 -8.47 6.53 -3.51
N GLY A 80 -9.26 5.66 -2.86
CA GLY A 80 -9.92 5.98 -1.60
C GLY A 80 -8.97 5.98 -0.41
N SER A 81 -8.12 4.96 -0.27
CA SER A 81 -7.28 4.78 0.90
C SER A 81 -6.06 5.69 0.91
N VAL A 82 -5.31 5.79 -0.20
CA VAL A 82 -3.99 6.43 -0.22
C VAL A 82 -4.07 7.91 0.18
N PRO A 83 -4.95 8.74 -0.42
CA PRO A 83 -5.04 10.15 -0.05
C PRO A 83 -5.49 10.32 1.40
N ILE A 84 -6.45 9.51 1.87
CA ILE A 84 -6.94 9.58 3.25
C ILE A 84 -5.81 9.23 4.23
N VAL A 85 -5.05 8.17 3.96
CA VAL A 85 -3.90 7.78 4.80
C VAL A 85 -2.87 8.91 4.84
N VAL A 86 -2.51 9.49 3.70
CA VAL A 86 -1.50 10.55 3.60
C VAL A 86 -1.94 11.81 4.35
N ILE A 87 -3.17 12.28 4.11
CA ILE A 87 -3.71 13.50 4.73
C ILE A 87 -3.89 13.29 6.23
N PHE A 88 -4.47 12.15 6.64
CA PHE A 88 -4.70 11.84 8.04
C PHE A 88 -3.37 11.67 8.79
N ALA A 89 -2.41 10.98 8.20
CA ALA A 89 -1.10 10.79 8.81
C ALA A 89 -0.34 12.11 8.97
N LEU A 90 -0.39 12.98 7.95
CA LEU A 90 0.19 14.32 8.02
C LEU A 90 -0.46 15.16 9.12
N TYR A 91 -1.80 15.15 9.19
CA TYR A 91 -2.56 15.86 10.21
C TYR A 91 -2.20 15.39 11.63
N VAL A 92 -2.21 14.09 11.87
CA VAL A 92 -1.84 13.53 13.17
C VAL A 92 -0.38 13.86 13.51
N ALA A 93 0.53 13.74 12.54
CA ALA A 93 1.93 14.07 12.74
C ALA A 93 2.14 15.54 13.10
N SER A 94 1.49 16.47 12.39
CA SER A 94 1.62 17.91 12.67
C SER A 94 1.07 18.28 14.05
N GLN A 95 -0.06 17.68 14.46
CA GLN A 95 -0.65 17.92 15.78
C GLN A 95 0.15 17.31 16.93
N THR A 96 0.85 16.20 16.66
CA THR A 96 1.60 15.46 17.67
C THR A 96 3.02 15.98 17.84
N TYR A 97 3.62 16.54 16.79
CA TYR A 97 5.03 16.95 16.77
C TYR A 97 5.36 18.04 17.79
N GLU A 98 4.52 19.07 17.93
CA GLU A 98 4.76 20.20 18.83
C GLU A 98 4.34 19.92 20.29
N ARG A 99 3.84 18.71 20.57
CA ARG A 99 3.41 18.29 21.92
C ARG A 99 4.56 17.71 22.73
N SER A 100 4.32 17.51 24.03
CA SER A 100 5.30 16.93 24.95
C SER A 100 5.81 15.56 24.45
N ALA A 101 7.04 15.21 24.84
CA ALA A 101 7.65 13.92 24.47
C ALA A 101 6.78 12.72 24.85
N PHE A 102 6.07 12.80 25.99
CA PHE A 102 5.14 11.78 26.44
C PHE A 102 3.94 11.64 25.49
N THR A 103 3.30 12.75 25.13
CA THR A 103 2.17 12.76 24.19
C THR A 103 2.59 12.22 22.82
N ARG A 104 3.78 12.57 22.34
CA ARG A 104 4.33 12.06 21.08
C ARG A 104 4.50 10.54 21.10
N SER A 105 5.05 10.00 22.18
CA SER A 105 5.22 8.55 22.34
C SER A 105 3.89 7.80 22.49
N PHE A 106 2.93 8.39 23.19
CA PHE A 106 1.59 7.82 23.34
C PHE A 106 0.87 7.66 22.00
N PHE A 107 0.79 8.73 21.19
CA PHE A 107 0.13 8.66 19.88
C PHE A 107 0.86 7.72 18.91
N ARG A 108 2.20 7.70 18.93
CA ARG A 108 2.97 6.71 18.16
C ARG A 108 2.57 5.28 18.53
N CYS A 109 2.45 4.98 19.82
CA CYS A 109 2.04 3.65 20.28
C CYS A 109 0.62 3.31 19.80
N VAL A 110 -0.34 4.21 20.03
CA VAL A 110 -1.76 4.00 19.67
C VAL A 110 -1.93 3.73 18.16
N PHE A 111 -1.34 4.55 17.30
CA PHE A 111 -1.49 4.40 15.85
C PHE A 111 -0.62 3.29 15.25
N PHE A 112 0.44 2.86 15.94
CA PHE A 112 1.29 1.76 15.49
C PHE A 112 0.82 0.40 16.00
N LEU A 113 -0.02 0.37 17.04
CA LEU A 113 -0.56 -0.88 17.60
C LEU A 113 -1.25 -1.78 16.55
N PRO A 114 -2.10 -1.28 15.64
CA PRO A 114 -2.74 -2.13 14.63
C PRO A 114 -1.74 -2.71 13.62
N VAL A 115 -0.63 -2.01 13.37
CA VAL A 115 0.42 -2.44 12.43
C VAL A 115 1.14 -3.68 12.97
N VAL A 116 1.37 -3.74 14.29
CA VAL A 116 2.08 -4.86 14.93
C VAL A 116 1.16 -6.03 15.31
N THR A 117 -0.16 -5.82 15.39
CA THR A 117 -1.13 -6.85 15.83
C THR A 117 -1.34 -7.96 14.78
N GLY A 118 -0.86 -7.78 13.56
CA GLY A 118 -0.99 -8.73 12.47
C GLY A 118 -2.39 -8.73 11.83
N THR A 119 -2.45 -8.92 10.52
CA THR A 119 -3.68 -8.73 9.73
C THR A 119 -4.81 -9.68 10.15
N VAL A 120 -4.49 -10.90 10.59
CA VAL A 120 -5.49 -11.92 10.97
C VAL A 120 -6.25 -11.49 12.22
N ALA A 121 -5.55 -11.08 13.28
CA ALA A 121 -6.18 -10.67 14.54
C ALA A 121 -7.04 -9.41 14.34
N VAL A 122 -6.52 -8.41 13.61
CA VAL A 122 -7.28 -7.21 13.24
C VAL A 122 -8.56 -7.59 12.49
N THR A 123 -8.48 -8.52 11.54
CA THR A 123 -9.64 -8.99 10.79
C THR A 123 -10.70 -9.64 11.69
N VAL A 124 -10.30 -10.45 12.67
CA VAL A 124 -11.25 -11.10 13.60
C VAL A 124 -12.01 -10.06 14.43
N VAL A 125 -11.31 -9.06 14.96
CA VAL A 125 -11.94 -7.97 15.72
C VAL A 125 -12.93 -7.21 14.85
N TRP A 126 -12.55 -6.87 13.62
CA TRP A 126 -13.44 -6.16 12.70
C TRP A 126 -14.63 -6.98 12.22
N LYS A 127 -14.48 -8.29 12.06
CA LYS A 127 -15.62 -9.18 11.78
C LYS A 127 -16.66 -9.12 12.89
N TRP A 128 -16.22 -9.10 14.14
CA TRP A 128 -17.12 -8.96 15.28
C TRP A 128 -17.78 -7.57 15.32
N ILE A 129 -17.01 -6.49 15.06
CA ILE A 129 -17.55 -5.13 15.01
C ILE A 129 -18.64 -4.97 13.94
N TYR A 130 -18.42 -5.57 12.76
CA TYR A 130 -19.31 -5.49 11.60
C TYR A 130 -20.38 -6.59 11.57
N ASP A 131 -20.49 -7.41 12.61
CA ASP A 131 -21.46 -8.48 12.67
C ASP A 131 -22.90 -7.94 12.56
N PRO A 132 -23.73 -8.46 11.64
CA PRO A 132 -25.07 -7.93 11.41
C PRO A 132 -26.04 -8.20 12.56
N LEU A 133 -25.79 -9.20 13.41
CA LEU A 133 -26.72 -9.61 14.47
C LEU A 133 -26.31 -9.04 15.83
N SER A 134 -25.03 -9.07 16.14
CA SER A 134 -24.44 -8.80 17.46
C SER A 134 -23.30 -7.77 17.44
N GLY A 135 -23.06 -7.15 16.28
CA GLY A 135 -21.94 -6.22 16.11
C GLY A 135 -22.16 -4.88 16.80
N ILE A 136 -21.09 -4.38 17.43
CA ILE A 136 -21.11 -3.12 18.17
C ILE A 136 -21.45 -1.92 17.28
N LEU A 137 -21.06 -1.94 16.00
CA LEU A 137 -21.33 -0.82 15.09
C LEU A 137 -22.84 -0.67 14.83
N ASN A 138 -23.52 -1.78 14.52
CA ASN A 138 -24.97 -1.77 14.31
C ASN A 138 -25.71 -1.39 15.60
N TYR A 139 -25.22 -1.86 16.76
CA TYR A 139 -25.79 -1.47 18.05
C TYR A 139 -25.73 0.05 18.27
N ILE A 140 -24.55 0.67 18.10
CA ILE A 140 -24.37 2.12 18.28
C ILE A 140 -25.21 2.92 17.28
N LEU A 141 -25.22 2.52 16.00
CA LEU A 141 -25.97 3.23 14.96
C LEU A 141 -27.49 3.15 15.16
N LYS A 142 -27.98 2.03 15.72
CA LYS A 142 -29.38 1.90 16.12
C LYS A 142 -29.72 2.77 17.32
N THR A 143 -28.88 2.76 18.37
CA THR A 143 -29.11 3.59 19.56
C THR A 143 -29.07 5.09 19.25
N THR A 144 -28.33 5.49 18.23
CA THR A 144 -28.25 6.90 17.76
C THR A 144 -29.30 7.27 16.70
N ASN A 145 -30.24 6.36 16.38
CA ASN A 145 -31.28 6.54 15.34
C ASN A 145 -30.73 6.90 13.95
N VAL A 146 -29.49 6.49 13.64
CA VAL A 146 -28.90 6.67 12.30
C VAL A 146 -29.36 5.58 11.34
N ILE A 147 -29.68 4.38 11.86
CA ILE A 147 -30.21 3.26 11.09
C ILE A 147 -31.41 2.60 11.80
N ASP A 148 -32.45 2.28 11.03
CA ASP A 148 -33.63 1.57 11.55
C ASP A 148 -33.46 0.04 11.50
N GLN A 149 -32.64 -0.46 10.57
CA GLN A 149 -32.42 -1.89 10.33
C GLN A 149 -30.93 -2.25 10.38
N ASN A 150 -30.63 -3.48 10.75
CA ASN A 150 -29.25 -3.98 10.77
C ASN A 150 -28.70 -4.01 9.34
N ILE A 151 -27.55 -3.37 9.14
CA ILE A 151 -26.84 -3.39 7.86
C ILE A 151 -25.83 -4.53 7.87
N SER A 152 -25.84 -5.35 6.82
CA SER A 152 -24.79 -6.32 6.57
C SER A 152 -23.60 -5.64 5.90
N TRP A 153 -22.71 -5.06 6.71
CA TRP A 153 -21.58 -4.25 6.24
C TRP A 153 -20.68 -4.97 5.25
N LEU A 154 -20.40 -6.25 5.49
CA LEU A 154 -19.54 -7.08 4.64
C LEU A 154 -20.32 -7.85 3.55
N GLY A 155 -21.63 -8.03 3.72
CA GLY A 155 -22.48 -8.78 2.79
C GLY A 155 -23.12 -7.92 1.71
N ASP A 156 -23.42 -6.65 2.00
CA ASP A 156 -24.01 -5.73 1.02
C ASP A 156 -22.92 -5.12 0.13
N LYS A 157 -23.07 -5.30 -1.19
CA LYS A 157 -22.20 -4.74 -2.23
C LYS A 157 -22.02 -3.22 -2.12
N ARG A 158 -23.00 -2.49 -1.58
CA ARG A 158 -22.94 -1.02 -1.43
C ARG A 158 -21.95 -0.58 -0.35
N TYR A 159 -21.88 -1.33 0.75
CA TYR A 159 -21.11 -0.94 1.95
C TYR A 159 -19.79 -1.69 2.10
N ALA A 160 -19.67 -2.88 1.50
CA ALA A 160 -18.54 -3.77 1.76
C ALA A 160 -17.17 -3.18 1.37
N LEU A 161 -17.08 -2.45 0.25
CA LEU A 161 -15.82 -1.78 -0.13
C LEU A 161 -15.42 -0.67 0.84
N ILE A 162 -16.40 0.13 1.30
CA ILE A 162 -16.15 1.22 2.25
C ILE A 162 -15.74 0.65 3.61
N ALA A 163 -16.41 -0.40 4.06
CA ALA A 163 -16.06 -1.14 5.28
C ALA A 163 -14.62 -1.68 5.20
N ILE A 164 -14.21 -2.26 4.06
CA ILE A 164 -12.83 -2.73 3.86
C ILE A 164 -11.84 -1.57 3.90
N ILE A 165 -12.14 -0.44 3.25
CA ILE A 165 -11.27 0.75 3.28
C ILE A 165 -11.10 1.23 4.72
N ALA A 166 -12.16 1.30 5.51
CA ALA A 166 -12.07 1.71 6.92
C ALA A 166 -11.12 0.81 7.75
N ILE A 167 -11.19 -0.51 7.55
CA ILE A 167 -10.27 -1.45 8.19
C ILE A 167 -8.83 -1.19 7.73
N LEU A 168 -8.63 -1.06 6.41
CA LEU A 168 -7.32 -0.80 5.82
C LEU A 168 -6.71 0.50 6.34
N LEU A 169 -7.52 1.55 6.56
CA LEU A 169 -7.03 2.80 7.17
C LEU A 169 -6.44 2.56 8.56
N THR A 170 -7.05 1.71 9.39
CA THR A 170 -6.53 1.46 10.74
C THR A 170 -5.17 0.77 10.76
N THR A 171 -4.87 -0.05 9.76
CA THR A 171 -3.58 -0.73 9.64
C THR A 171 -2.56 0.03 8.78
N ALA A 172 -3.01 0.94 7.92
CA ALA A 172 -2.13 1.65 6.97
C ALA A 172 -1.58 2.99 7.49
N ILE A 173 -2.20 3.62 8.49
CA ILE A 173 -1.81 4.96 8.98
C ILE A 173 -0.58 4.98 9.89
N GLY A 174 -0.28 3.87 10.59
CA GLY A 174 0.73 3.88 11.65
C GLY A 174 2.15 4.19 11.17
N GLN A 175 2.61 3.51 10.11
CA GLN A 175 3.94 3.75 9.54
C GLN A 175 4.09 5.18 8.95
N PRO A 176 3.16 5.68 8.12
CA PRO A 176 3.19 7.07 7.64
C PRO A 176 3.27 8.13 8.73
N ILE A 177 2.51 7.97 9.83
CA ILE A 177 2.55 8.92 10.96
C ILE A 177 3.96 9.02 11.55
N ILE A 178 4.61 7.87 11.80
CA ILE A 178 5.96 7.84 12.37
C ILE A 178 6.96 8.50 11.42
N LEU A 179 6.86 8.20 10.13
CA LEU A 179 7.74 8.77 9.10
C LEU A 179 7.60 10.29 9.01
N TYR A 180 6.37 10.82 8.99
CA TYR A 180 6.16 12.28 9.02
C TYR A 180 6.70 12.93 10.29
N ILE A 181 6.45 12.31 11.45
CA ILE A 181 6.96 12.82 12.73
C ILE A 181 8.51 12.84 12.75
N ALA A 182 9.17 11.87 12.10
CA ALA A 182 10.62 11.84 11.96
C ALA A 182 11.11 12.92 10.99
N ALA A 183 10.47 13.06 9.83
CA ALA A 183 10.81 14.07 8.83
C ALA A 183 10.64 15.50 9.34
N MET A 184 9.58 15.79 10.10
CA MET A 184 9.40 17.08 10.79
C MET A 184 10.51 17.37 11.81
N GLY A 185 11.14 16.32 12.36
CA GLY A 185 12.30 16.46 13.25
C GLY A 185 13.57 16.93 12.55
N ASN A 186 13.68 16.67 11.23
CA ASN A 186 14.85 17.01 10.43
C ASN A 186 14.74 18.38 9.74
N ILE A 187 13.60 19.06 9.86
CA ILE A 187 13.42 20.41 9.32
C ILE A 187 14.31 21.37 10.12
N ASP A 188 15.16 22.14 9.43
CA ASP A 188 16.01 23.13 10.08
C ASP A 188 15.16 24.21 10.73
N LYS A 189 15.35 24.38 12.05
CA LYS A 189 14.66 25.39 12.84
C LYS A 189 15.08 26.81 12.43
N SER A 190 16.29 26.98 11.92
CA SER A 190 16.80 28.28 11.47
C SER A 190 15.93 28.89 10.37
N LEU A 191 15.46 28.07 9.43
CA LEU A 191 14.55 28.48 8.34
C LEU A 191 13.19 28.94 8.88
N VAL A 192 12.68 28.24 9.89
CA VAL A 192 11.40 28.57 10.53
C VAL A 192 11.50 29.86 11.35
N GLU A 193 12.60 30.04 12.08
CA GLU A 193 12.86 31.24 12.89
C GLU A 193 13.08 32.47 12.00
N ALA A 194 13.88 32.35 10.93
CA ALA A 194 14.10 33.42 9.97
C ALA A 194 12.79 33.90 9.34
N ALA A 195 11.92 32.97 8.91
CA ALA A 195 10.62 33.33 8.35
C ALA A 195 9.71 34.05 9.35
N ARG A 196 9.77 33.70 10.63
CA ARG A 196 9.02 34.41 11.69
C ARG A 196 9.56 35.82 11.92
N VAL A 197 10.88 36.02 11.83
CA VAL A 197 11.51 37.35 11.90
C VAL A 197 11.08 38.22 10.71
N ASP A 198 10.94 37.63 9.53
CA ASP A 198 10.44 38.30 8.31
C ASP A 198 8.92 38.58 8.34
N GLY A 199 8.22 38.24 9.44
CA GLY A 199 6.79 38.49 9.61
C GLY A 199 5.88 37.48 8.91
N ALA A 200 6.40 36.31 8.50
CA ALA A 200 5.59 35.26 7.91
C ALA A 200 4.59 34.68 8.93
N THR A 201 3.35 34.47 8.50
CA THR A 201 2.32 33.81 9.34
C THR A 201 2.58 32.30 9.43
N GLU A 202 2.08 31.64 10.47
CA GLU A 202 2.23 30.17 10.63
C GLU A 202 1.68 29.38 9.42
N PHE A 203 0.66 29.91 8.73
CA PHE A 203 0.15 29.33 7.50
C PHE A 203 1.16 29.43 6.35
N GLN A 204 1.84 30.57 6.21
CA GLN A 204 2.90 30.76 5.22
C GLN A 204 4.11 29.89 5.52
N VAL A 205 4.52 29.80 6.80
CA VAL A 205 5.61 28.91 7.25
C VAL A 205 5.28 27.45 6.94
N PHE A 206 4.03 27.02 7.17
CA PHE A 206 3.63 25.65 6.85
C PHE A 206 3.72 25.37 5.34
N TRP A 207 3.08 26.17 4.49
CA TRP A 207 2.99 25.87 3.06
C TRP A 207 4.27 26.16 2.27
N LYS A 208 5.09 27.13 2.70
CA LYS A 208 6.31 27.52 1.97
C LYS A 208 7.58 26.88 2.50
N ILE A 209 7.61 26.43 3.76
CA ILE A 209 8.81 25.86 4.38
C ILE A 209 8.56 24.42 4.79
N LYS A 210 7.62 24.18 5.72
CA LYS A 210 7.40 22.82 6.25
C LYS A 210 6.93 21.85 5.17
N TRP A 211 5.98 22.23 4.32
CA TRP A 211 5.41 21.35 3.29
C TRP A 211 6.43 20.95 2.21
N PRO A 212 7.17 21.89 1.58
CA PRO A 212 8.24 21.53 0.65
C PRO A 212 9.30 20.62 1.25
N SER A 213 9.73 20.87 2.50
CA SER A 213 10.70 20.00 3.18
C SER A 213 10.17 18.58 3.45
N LEU A 214 8.85 18.41 3.53
CA LEU A 214 8.20 17.12 3.72
C LEU A 214 7.88 16.39 2.41
N LEU A 215 8.04 17.03 1.24
CA LEU A 215 7.71 16.41 -0.07
C LEU A 215 8.46 15.10 -0.33
N PRO A 216 9.78 14.97 -0.06
CA PRO A 216 10.49 13.70 -0.28
C PRO A 216 9.93 12.55 0.57
N THR A 217 9.56 12.84 1.82
CA THR A 217 8.92 11.86 2.71
C THR A 217 7.49 11.57 2.28
N THR A 218 6.76 12.59 1.84
CA THR A 218 5.38 12.46 1.31
C THR A 218 5.37 11.55 0.08
N LEU A 219 6.30 11.75 -0.86
CA LEU A 219 6.46 10.93 -2.05
C LEU A 219 6.73 9.47 -1.67
N TYR A 220 7.69 9.23 -0.77
CA TYR A 220 7.96 7.87 -0.27
C TYR A 220 6.70 7.23 0.35
N ILE A 221 5.99 7.95 1.22
CA ILE A 221 4.76 7.46 1.86
C ILE A 221 3.69 7.14 0.80
N VAL A 222 3.44 8.06 -0.13
CA VAL A 222 2.45 7.89 -1.20
C VAL A 222 2.75 6.64 -2.03
N VAL A 223 4.01 6.45 -2.45
CA VAL A 223 4.43 5.30 -3.26
C VAL A 223 4.25 4.00 -2.48
N ILE A 224 4.77 3.90 -1.25
CA ILE A 224 4.70 2.69 -0.44
C ILE A 224 3.25 2.34 -0.07
N THR A 225 2.44 3.33 0.35
CA THR A 225 1.03 3.10 0.66
C THR A 225 0.24 2.69 -0.59
N THR A 226 0.59 3.21 -1.77
CA THR A 226 0.00 2.79 -3.05
C THR A 226 0.31 1.33 -3.33
N ILE A 227 1.59 0.93 -3.28
CA ILE A 227 2.02 -0.46 -3.49
C ILE A 227 1.29 -1.41 -2.54
N ASN A 228 1.25 -1.09 -1.25
CA ASN A 228 0.57 -1.90 -0.23
C ASN A 228 -0.94 -1.99 -0.47
N SER A 229 -1.58 -0.90 -0.92
CA SER A 229 -3.02 -0.89 -1.19
C SER A 229 -3.39 -1.74 -2.41
N PHE A 230 -2.54 -1.76 -3.45
CA PHE A 230 -2.70 -2.67 -4.59
C PHE A 230 -2.54 -4.15 -4.19
N GLN A 231 -1.66 -4.44 -3.22
CA GLN A 231 -1.38 -5.77 -2.71
C GLN A 231 -2.30 -6.19 -1.55
N CYS A 232 -3.45 -5.54 -1.38
CA CYS A 232 -4.43 -5.87 -0.35
C CYS A 232 -5.13 -7.22 -0.65
N PHE A 233 -4.53 -8.30 -0.15
CA PHE A 233 -5.02 -9.67 -0.31
C PHE A 233 -5.65 -10.21 0.97
N SER A 234 -4.89 -10.23 2.07
CA SER A 234 -5.27 -10.94 3.30
C SER A 234 -6.57 -10.43 3.90
N LEU A 235 -6.80 -9.11 3.89
CA LEU A 235 -8.05 -8.52 4.36
C LEU A 235 -9.26 -9.02 3.53
N ILE A 236 -9.15 -9.02 2.21
CA ILE A 236 -10.24 -9.43 1.30
C ILE A 236 -10.56 -10.92 1.50
N GLN A 237 -9.52 -11.77 1.51
CA GLN A 237 -9.66 -13.21 1.71
C GLN A 237 -10.33 -13.50 3.05
N LEU A 238 -9.82 -12.90 4.13
CA LEU A 238 -10.30 -13.21 5.47
C LEU A 238 -11.70 -12.64 5.73
N LEU A 239 -12.02 -11.44 5.26
CA LEU A 239 -13.30 -10.77 5.56
C LEU A 239 -14.46 -11.25 4.67
N THR A 240 -14.23 -11.34 3.36
CA THR A 240 -15.33 -11.43 2.39
C THR A 240 -15.20 -12.57 1.38
N ASN A 241 -14.01 -13.17 1.25
CA ASN A 241 -13.72 -14.13 0.17
C ASN A 241 -14.12 -13.60 -1.22
N GLY A 242 -13.94 -12.30 -1.48
CA GLY A 242 -14.28 -11.67 -2.74
C GLY A 242 -15.71 -11.13 -2.86
N GLY A 243 -16.58 -11.43 -1.88
CA GLY A 243 -17.94 -10.89 -1.76
C GLY A 243 -18.92 -11.45 -2.81
N PRO A 244 -20.24 -11.23 -2.63
CA PRO A 244 -21.23 -11.74 -3.56
C PRO A 244 -21.02 -11.17 -4.97
N ASN A 245 -20.98 -12.06 -5.96
CA ASN A 245 -20.75 -11.71 -7.37
C ASN A 245 -19.46 -10.88 -7.54
N TYR A 246 -18.36 -11.19 -6.85
CA TYR A 246 -17.08 -10.48 -6.96
C TYR A 246 -17.16 -8.97 -6.62
N SER A 247 -18.05 -8.58 -5.70
CA SER A 247 -18.25 -7.17 -5.30
C SER A 247 -17.06 -6.54 -4.59
N THR A 248 -16.28 -7.33 -3.84
CA THR A 248 -15.11 -6.87 -3.08
C THR A 248 -13.81 -7.51 -3.56
N THR A 249 -13.88 -8.30 -4.62
CA THR A 249 -12.71 -8.99 -5.18
C THR A 249 -11.71 -7.96 -5.70
N THR A 250 -10.44 -8.11 -5.31
CA THR A 250 -9.28 -7.35 -5.80
C THR A 250 -8.48 -8.19 -6.80
N ILE A 251 -7.63 -7.54 -7.61
CA ILE A 251 -6.77 -8.25 -8.57
C ILE A 251 -5.93 -9.33 -7.87
N MET A 252 -5.32 -9.01 -6.73
CA MET A 252 -4.49 -9.95 -5.99
C MET A 252 -5.29 -11.15 -5.46
N TYR A 253 -6.53 -10.94 -5.00
CA TYR A 253 -7.40 -12.05 -4.60
C TYR A 253 -7.81 -12.92 -5.79
N TYR A 254 -8.14 -12.30 -6.92
CA TYR A 254 -8.54 -13.03 -8.13
C TYR A 254 -7.38 -13.85 -8.71
N LEU A 255 -6.17 -13.29 -8.71
CA LEU A 255 -4.94 -14.00 -9.04
C LEU A 255 -4.77 -15.24 -8.16
N TYR A 256 -4.92 -15.09 -6.84
CA TYR A 256 -4.82 -16.21 -5.91
C TYR A 256 -5.88 -17.30 -6.18
N GLU A 257 -7.13 -16.91 -6.42
CA GLU A 257 -8.21 -17.83 -6.77
C GLU A 257 -7.85 -18.61 -8.05
N LYS A 258 -7.34 -17.93 -9.07
CA LYS A 258 -6.95 -18.53 -10.34
C LYS A 258 -5.76 -19.47 -10.23
N ALA A 259 -4.69 -19.06 -9.54
CA ALA A 259 -3.50 -19.87 -9.37
C ALA A 259 -3.76 -21.08 -8.46
N PHE A 260 -4.32 -20.85 -7.27
CA PHE A 260 -4.29 -21.84 -6.20
C PHE A 260 -5.60 -22.59 -5.99
N LYS A 261 -6.74 -22.06 -6.45
CA LYS A 261 -8.02 -22.80 -6.39
C LYS A 261 -8.40 -23.44 -7.72
N LEU A 262 -8.08 -22.78 -8.83
CA LEU A 262 -8.45 -23.22 -10.19
C LEU A 262 -7.26 -23.76 -11.00
N SER A 263 -6.04 -23.70 -10.46
CA SER A 263 -4.82 -24.21 -11.10
C SER A 263 -4.55 -23.63 -12.51
N GLU A 264 -5.03 -22.41 -12.78
CA GLU A 264 -4.75 -21.65 -14.00
C GLU A 264 -3.53 -20.73 -13.77
N TYR A 265 -2.33 -21.31 -13.69
CA TYR A 265 -1.10 -20.58 -13.35
C TYR A 265 -0.69 -19.55 -14.39
N GLY A 266 -0.77 -19.90 -15.68
CA GLY A 266 -0.41 -18.99 -16.77
C GLY A 266 -1.28 -17.72 -16.77
N TYR A 267 -2.59 -17.91 -16.57
CA TYR A 267 -3.54 -16.81 -16.49
C TYR A 267 -3.34 -15.97 -15.22
N ALA A 268 -3.08 -16.59 -14.07
CA ALA A 268 -2.76 -15.87 -12.85
C ALA A 268 -1.45 -15.05 -12.97
N ASN A 269 -0.42 -15.61 -13.60
CA ASN A 269 0.84 -14.91 -13.83
C ASN A 269 0.66 -13.73 -14.78
N THR A 270 -0.24 -13.84 -15.77
CA THR A 270 -0.63 -12.71 -16.63
C THR A 270 -1.20 -11.55 -15.82
N MET A 271 -2.10 -11.82 -14.87
CA MET A 271 -2.61 -10.79 -13.96
C MET A 271 -1.52 -10.21 -13.06
N GLY A 272 -0.58 -11.04 -12.59
CA GLY A 272 0.55 -10.62 -11.75
C GLY A 272 1.49 -9.67 -12.48
N VAL A 273 1.85 -10.01 -13.72
CA VAL A 273 2.66 -9.14 -14.60
C VAL A 273 1.94 -7.82 -14.87
N PHE A 274 0.65 -7.87 -15.19
CA PHE A 274 -0.15 -6.67 -15.40
C PHE A 274 -0.21 -5.79 -14.14
N LEU A 275 -0.43 -6.39 -12.97
CA LEU A 275 -0.46 -5.67 -11.70
C LEU A 275 0.89 -5.02 -11.39
N ALA A 276 2.01 -5.73 -11.61
CA ALA A 276 3.35 -5.19 -11.43
C ALA A 276 3.62 -4.00 -12.37
N ALA A 277 3.24 -4.12 -13.65
CA ALA A 277 3.35 -3.03 -14.62
C ALA A 277 2.49 -1.82 -14.23
N LEU A 278 1.24 -2.05 -13.78
CA LEU A 278 0.33 -1.00 -13.35
C LEU A 278 0.88 -0.24 -12.12
N ILE A 279 1.37 -0.96 -11.11
CA ILE A 279 2.00 -0.37 -9.93
C ILE A 279 3.23 0.44 -10.36
N GLY A 280 4.10 -0.13 -11.20
CA GLY A 280 5.30 0.55 -11.70
C GLY A 280 5.00 1.85 -12.45
N LEU A 281 3.98 1.84 -13.31
CA LEU A 281 3.52 3.03 -14.04
C LEU A 281 2.99 4.12 -13.10
N ILE A 282 2.17 3.74 -12.11
CA ILE A 282 1.62 4.68 -11.13
C ILE A 282 2.73 5.25 -10.25
N SER A 283 3.65 4.39 -9.76
CA SER A 283 4.79 4.84 -8.97
C SER A 283 5.69 5.78 -9.79
N PHE A 284 5.98 5.47 -11.05
CA PHE A 284 6.73 6.37 -11.93
C PHE A 284 6.03 7.72 -12.12
N ALA A 285 4.70 7.73 -12.31
CA ALA A 285 3.92 8.95 -12.39
C ALA A 285 3.98 9.76 -11.08
N GLN A 286 3.89 9.10 -9.92
CA GLN A 286 4.03 9.73 -8.61
C GLN A 286 5.42 10.37 -8.44
N PHE A 287 6.49 9.65 -8.78
CA PHE A 287 7.85 10.18 -8.77
C PHE A 287 8.01 11.40 -9.69
N LYS A 288 7.45 11.37 -10.89
CA LYS A 288 7.53 12.50 -11.82
C LYS A 288 6.75 13.74 -11.36
N LEU A 289 5.61 13.54 -10.67
CA LEU A 289 4.74 14.64 -10.21
C LEU A 289 5.24 15.28 -8.91
N LEU A 290 5.74 14.48 -7.97
CA LEU A 290 6.13 14.92 -6.63
C LEU A 290 7.65 15.04 -6.45
N GLY A 291 8.45 14.47 -7.35
CA GLY A 291 9.91 14.43 -7.27
C GLY A 291 10.61 15.63 -7.89
N ASN A 292 9.96 16.79 -8.04
CA ASN A 292 10.69 18.01 -8.39
C ASN A 292 11.66 18.34 -7.25
N ASP A 293 12.95 18.29 -7.58
CA ASP A 293 14.09 18.43 -6.69
C ASP A 293 13.96 19.65 -5.78
N VAL A 294 13.76 19.41 -4.49
CA VAL A 294 14.17 20.36 -3.45
C VAL A 294 15.57 19.90 -3.03
N GLU A 295 16.56 20.24 -3.86
CA GLU A 295 17.95 20.28 -3.41
C GLU A 295 18.03 21.31 -2.27
N TYR A 296 18.47 20.86 -1.10
CA TYR A 296 18.77 21.71 0.05
C TYR A 296 20.11 22.41 -0.15
#